data_AF-A0AAW6JFH9-F1
#
_entry.id   AF-A0AAW6JFH9-F1
#
_cell.length_a   1.000
_cell.length_b   1.000
_cell.length_c   1.000
_cell.angle_alpha   90.00
_cell.angle_beta   90.00
_cell.angle_gamma   90.00
#
_symmetry.space_group_name_H-M   'P 1'
#
loop_
_entity.id
_entity.type
_entity.pdbx_description
1 polymer ?
#
loop_
_entity_poly.entity_id
_entity_poly.type
_entity_poly.pdbx_seq_one_letter_code
_entity_poly.pdbx_strand_id
1 'polypeptide(L)' 'MFNLVQQSYQAGWYTLDNVKTFVLANMITKDEYKTITGQDYAQPQQTLP' A
#
# COMPACT_ATOMS: atom_id res chain seq x y z
N MET A 1 11.38 3.70 -1.04
CA MET A 1 10.03 3.99 -1.55
C MET A 1 9.02 4.22 -0.43
N PHE A 2 9.03 3.40 0.62
CA PHE A 2 8.17 3.57 1.80
C PHE A 2 7.98 5.00 2.31
N ASN A 3 9.07 5.71 2.61
CA ASN A 3 9.00 7.06 3.18
C ASN A 3 8.29 8.05 2.25
N LEU A 4 8.45 7.90 0.93
CA LEU A 4 7.78 8.73 -0.07
C LEU A 4 6.29 8.40 -0.15
N VAL A 5 5.94 7.11 -0.17
CA VAL A 5 4.52 6.68 -0.18
C VAL A 5 3.84 7.11 1.12
N GLN A 6 4.53 7.00 2.26
CA GLN A 6 4.04 7.46 3.56
C GLN A 6 3.78 8.96 3.56
N GLN A 7 4.76 9.78 3.19
CA GLN A 7 4.60 11.24 3.15
C GLN A 7 3.48 11.66 2.19
N SER A 8 3.43 11.08 1.00
CA SER A 8 2.38 11.35 0.02
C SER A 8 1.00 10.91 0.51
N TYR A 9 0.88 9.77 1.20
CA TYR A 9 -0.37 9.32 1.81
C TYR A 9 -0.81 10.24 2.95
N GLN A 10 0.12 10.62 3.84
CA GLN A 10 -0.15 11.55 4.94
C GLN A 10 -0.50 12.96 4.45
N ALA A 11 0.08 13.38 3.33
CA ALA A 11 -0.26 14.64 2.67
C ALA A 11 -1.60 14.58 1.92
N GLY A 12 -2.23 13.40 1.79
CA GLY A 12 -3.48 13.20 1.05
C GLY A 12 -3.32 13.09 -0.46
N TRP A 13 -2.09 12.95 -0.96
CA TRP A 13 -1.79 12.81 -2.40
C TRP A 13 -2.05 11.38 -2.88
N TYR A 14 -1.85 10.40 -2.00
CA TYR A 14 -2.13 9.00 -2.28
C TYR A 14 -3.32 8.50 -1.46
N THR A 15 -4.19 7.76 -2.14
CA THR A 15 -5.28 7.00 -1.54
C THR A 15 -4.81 5.58 -1.25
N LEU A 16 -5.61 4.83 -0.47
CA LEU A 16 -5.37 3.41 -0.18
C LEU A 16 -5.06 2.61 -1.45
N ASP A 17 -5.81 2.80 -2.53
CA ASP A 17 -5.62 2.07 -3.79
C ASP A 17 -4.28 2.37 -4.47
N ASN A 18 -3.78 3.59 -4.37
CA ASN A 18 -2.42 3.91 -4.81
C ASN A 18 -1.41 3.10 -3.97
N VAL A 19 -1.52 3.13 -2.63
CA VAL A 19 -0.67 2.34 -1.72
C VAL A 19 -0.75 0.84 -2.01
N LYS A 20 -1.95 0.30 -2.32
CA LYS A 20 -2.13 -1.10 -2.74
C LYS A 20 -1.40 -1.41 -4.04
N THR A 21 -1.41 -0.49 -5.00
CA THR A 21 -0.70 -0.64 -6.28
C THR A 21 0.81 -0.68 -6.06
N PHE A 22 1.34 0.12 -5.12
CA PHE A 22 2.75 0.05 -4.72
C PHE A 22 3.11 -1.32 -4.10
N VAL A 23 2.20 -1.94 -3.33
CA VAL A 23 2.40 -3.32 -2.83
C VAL A 23 2.41 -4.33 -3.97
N LEU A 24 1.46 -4.25 -4.90
CA LEU A 24 1.37 -5.14 -6.07
C LEU A 24 2.59 -5.01 -6.97
N ALA A 25 3.11 -3.79 -7.13
CA ALA A 25 4.32 -3.50 -7.89
C ALA A 25 5.62 -3.89 -7.14
N ASN A 26 5.53 -4.54 -5.97
CA ASN A 26 6.66 -4.85 -5.09
C ASN A 26 7.52 -3.63 -4.71
N MET A 27 6.94 -2.42 -4.73
CA MET A 27 7.63 -1.19 -4.32
C MET A 27 7.64 -0.99 -2.81
N ILE A 28 6.66 -1.56 -2.12
CA ILE A 28 6.55 -1.62 -0.65
C ILE A 28 6.00 -2.99 -0.24
N THR A 29 6.24 -3.37 0.99
CA THR A 29 5.72 -4.61 1.59
C THR A 29 4.32 -4.44 2.16
N LYS A 30 3.67 -5.56 2.50
CA LYS A 30 2.35 -5.57 3.16
C LYS A 30 2.40 -4.94 4.56
N ASP A 31 3.48 -5.16 5.29
CA ASP A 31 3.73 -4.54 6.60
C ASP A 31 3.91 -3.02 6.49
N GLU A 32 4.60 -2.57 5.45
CA GLU A 32 4.76 -1.16 5.12
C GLU A 32 3.41 -0.52 4.74
N TYR A 33 2.60 -1.19 3.91
CA TYR A 33 1.23 -0.75 3.62
C TYR A 33 0.40 -0.56 4.89
N LYS A 34 0.47 -1.51 5.82
CA LYS A 34 -0.24 -1.45 7.10
C LYS A 34 0.27 -0.30 7.96
N THR A 35 1.56 -0.04 7.94
CA THR A 35 2.16 1.08 8.68
C THR A 35 1.74 2.44 8.11
N ILE A 36 1.66 2.58 6.78
CA ILE A 36 1.27 3.82 6.11
C ILE A 36 -0.23 4.10 6.29
N THR A 37 -1.05 3.08 6.05
CA THR A 37 -2.50 3.24 5.92
C THR A 37 -3.25 2.96 7.21
N GLY A 38 -2.62 2.28 8.17
CA GLY A 38 -3.26 1.73 9.36
C GLY A 38 -4.16 0.52 9.08
N GLN A 39 -4.30 0.11 7.81
CA GLN A 39 -5.16 -1.00 7.40
C GLN A 39 -4.34 -2.22 7.04
N ASP A 40 -4.82 -3.39 7.47
CA ASP A 40 -4.25 -4.64 7.00
C ASP A 40 -4.42 -4.74 5.48
N TYR A 41 -3.36 -5.18 4.79
CA TYR A 41 -3.43 -5.39 3.35
C TYR A 41 -4.21 -6.66 3.09
N ALA A 42 -5.53 -6.55 3.14
CA ALA A 42 -6.44 -7.59 2.67
C ALA A 42 -6.23 -7.71 1.16
N GLN A 43 -5.41 -8.67 0.76
CA GLN A 43 -5.30 -9.05 -0.64
C GLN A 43 -6.71 -9.34 -1.15
N PRO A 44 -7.18 -8.72 -2.24
CA PRO A 44 -8.22 -9.38 -3.00
C PRO A 44 -7.62 -10.74 -3.34
N GLN A 45 -8.22 -11.81 -2.80
CA GLN A 45 -7.76 -13.17 -2.99
C GLN A 45 -7.54 -13.35 -4.48
N GLN A 46 -6.27 -13.42 -4.90
CA GLN A 46 -5.92 -13.92 -6.21
C GLN A 46 -6.24 -15.41 -6.13
N THR A 47 -7.51 -15.75 -6.36
CA THR A 47 -7.88 -17.06 -6.88
C THR A 47 -7.27 -17.11 -8.28
N LEU A 48 -5.99 -17.48 -8.34
CA LEU A 48 -5.38 -17.96 -9.57
C LEU A 48 -6.08 -19.30 -9.90
N PRO A 49 -6.67 -19.44 -11.09
CA PRO A 49 -7.35 -20.67 -11.52
C PRO A 49 -6.41 -21.87 -11.64
#